data_AF-A0A382N0G7-F1
#
_entry.id   AF-A0A382N0G7-F1
#
_cell.length_a   1.000
_cell.length_b   1.000
_cell.length_c   1.000
_cell.angle_alpha   90.00
_cell.angle_beta   90.00
_cell.angle_gamma   90.00
#
_symmetry.space_group_name_H-M   'P 1'
#
loop_
_entity.id
_entity.type
_entity.pdbx_description
1 polymer ?
#
loop_
_entity_poly.entity_id
_entity_poly.type
_entity_poly.pdbx_seq_one_letter_code
_entity_poly.pdbx_strand_id
1 'polypeptide(L)'
;YDLLSVDKSQIIKTMTSSGTTGRSVSKIFLDRITSTNQTKVLTKIVSSFIGTKRLPMLVIDSKSVVEDRNLFSARGAGILGFSMLGYDVTYALDEDMLLDFDAVEEFCRKHKDESILIFGFTFMIWEYFYKKLSIASKRLALENSVMIHGGGWKKLNEEAVDNKTFKRLLEDVCGIKKVYNYYGMVEQTGSIFMECEAGYLHSSIFSDVTVLQTDFSECGMHETGLMQLSSLLPFSYPGHIILSEDTGEIMGEDDCSCGRLGKYFKVHGRVMDAEIRGCSDTYESI
;
A
#
# COMPACT_ATOMS: atom_id res chain seq x y z
N TYR A 1 9.91 -1.84 24.44
CA TYR A 1 10.55 -0.52 24.49
C TYR A 1 9.84 0.40 23.50
N ASP A 2 9.72 1.69 23.82
CA ASP A 2 9.21 2.71 22.88
C ASP A 2 10.40 3.31 22.12
N LEU A 3 10.41 3.21 20.79
CA LEU A 3 11.47 3.79 19.95
C LEU A 3 11.12 5.24 19.62
N LEU A 4 11.78 6.19 20.28
CA LEU A 4 11.54 7.62 20.18
C LEU A 4 12.86 8.35 19.95
N SER A 5 12.83 9.35 19.07
CA SER A 5 13.95 10.28 18.83
C SER A 5 13.66 11.70 19.31
N VAL A 6 12.49 11.89 19.95
CA VAL A 6 11.99 13.16 20.50
C VAL A 6 11.33 12.93 21.86
N ASP A 7 11.09 14.01 22.61
CA ASP A 7 10.37 13.94 23.89
C ASP A 7 8.93 13.39 23.73
N LYS A 8 8.48 12.58 24.69
CA LYS A 8 7.12 12.02 24.70
C LYS A 8 6.03 13.08 24.62
N SER A 9 6.27 14.28 25.17
CA SER A 9 5.34 15.41 25.12
C SER A 9 5.15 16.02 23.72
N GLN A 10 6.06 15.73 22.78
CA GLN A 10 5.98 16.21 21.39
C GLN A 10 5.19 15.27 20.48
N ILE A 11 4.86 14.07 20.95
CA ILE A 11 4.12 13.08 20.16
C ILE A 11 2.65 13.51 20.04
N ILE A 12 2.19 13.66 18.81
CA ILE A 12 0.82 14.07 18.48
C ILE A 12 -0.05 12.89 18.00
N LYS A 13 0.59 11.80 17.57
CA LYS A 13 -0.10 10.63 17.03
C LYS A 13 0.77 9.38 17.18
N THR A 14 0.14 8.24 17.41
CA THR A 14 0.79 6.92 17.39
C THR A 14 0.11 6.04 16.34
N MET A 15 0.89 5.41 15.47
CA MET A 15 0.42 4.42 14.50
C MET A 15 0.90 3.03 14.90
N THR A 16 0.14 1.99 14.51
CA THR A 16 0.50 0.60 14.81
C THR A 16 0.56 -0.25 13.55
N SER A 17 1.50 -1.19 13.49
CA SER A 17 1.53 -2.19 12.42
C SER A 17 0.35 -3.15 12.54
N SER A 18 -0.02 -3.81 11.43
CA SER A 18 -1.04 -4.86 11.47
C SER A 18 -0.48 -6.06 12.25
N GLY A 19 -0.96 -6.26 13.47
CA GLY A 19 -0.60 -7.43 14.28
C GLY A 19 -1.19 -8.71 13.70
N THR A 20 -0.37 -9.75 13.56
CA THR A 20 -0.87 -11.12 13.53
C THR A 20 -1.27 -11.51 14.95
N THR A 21 -2.41 -12.16 15.12
CA THR A 21 -2.98 -12.54 16.43
C THR A 21 -1.90 -13.15 17.34
N GLY A 22 -1.63 -12.53 18.49
CA GLY A 22 -0.66 -13.01 19.47
C GLY A 22 0.74 -12.36 19.47
N ARG A 23 1.08 -11.47 18.52
CA ARG A 23 2.37 -10.73 18.52
C ARG A 23 2.22 -9.26 18.91
N SER A 24 3.26 -8.71 19.52
CA SER A 24 3.38 -7.27 19.79
C SER A 24 3.46 -6.47 18.48
N VAL A 25 2.59 -5.47 18.32
CA VAL A 25 2.63 -4.56 17.15
C VAL A 25 3.75 -3.54 17.28
N SER A 26 4.35 -3.17 16.13
CA SER A 26 5.23 -2.00 16.03
C SER A 26 4.44 -0.75 16.39
N LYS A 27 5.01 0.16 17.18
CA LYS A 27 4.43 1.47 17.48
C LYS A 27 5.30 2.56 16.88
N ILE A 28 4.70 3.37 16.02
CA ILE A 28 5.36 4.48 15.33
C ILE A 28 4.80 5.77 15.89
N PHE A 29 5.66 6.52 16.58
CA PHE A 29 5.29 7.74 17.27
C PHE A 29 5.63 8.93 16.40
N LEU A 30 4.63 9.76 16.09
CA LEU A 30 4.75 10.89 15.19
C LEU A 30 4.68 12.20 15.97
N ASP A 31 5.69 13.04 15.76
CA ASP A 31 5.64 14.45 16.08
C ASP A 31 5.01 15.25 14.91
N ARG A 32 4.89 16.56 15.10
CA ARG A 32 4.33 17.45 14.07
C ARG A 32 5.20 17.53 12.81
N ILE A 33 6.53 17.52 12.94
CA ILE A 33 7.45 17.65 11.81
C ILE A 33 7.35 16.38 10.94
N THR A 34 7.49 15.21 11.55
CA THR A 34 7.39 13.92 10.87
C THR A 34 6.05 13.80 10.16
N SER A 35 4.93 14.01 10.87
CA SER A 35 3.60 13.91 10.26
C SER A 35 3.42 14.87 9.08
N THR A 36 3.95 16.09 9.17
CA THR A 36 3.86 17.08 8.07
C THR A 36 4.67 16.64 6.86
N ASN A 37 5.89 16.11 7.08
CA ASN A 37 6.75 15.63 6.00
C ASN A 37 6.14 14.42 5.29
N GLN A 38 5.58 13.47 6.04
CA GLN A 38 4.88 12.30 5.49
C GLN A 38 3.72 12.72 4.56
N THR A 39 2.87 13.65 5.01
CA THR A 39 1.76 14.20 4.22
C THR A 39 2.25 14.90 2.95
N LYS A 40 3.28 15.76 3.04
CA LYS A 40 3.82 16.50 1.89
C LYS A 40 4.43 15.57 0.84
N VAL A 41 5.21 14.58 1.28
CA VAL A 41 5.89 13.66 0.38
C VAL A 41 4.91 12.69 -0.26
N LEU A 42 3.95 12.14 0.48
CA LEU A 42 2.88 11.32 -0.08
C LEU A 42 2.12 12.08 -1.17
N THR A 43 1.75 13.33 -0.90
CA THR A 43 1.09 14.19 -1.90
C THR A 43 1.94 14.35 -3.14
N LYS A 44 3.23 14.67 -2.98
CA LYS A 44 4.13 14.89 -4.11
C LYS A 44 4.31 13.63 -4.96
N ILE A 45 4.46 12.46 -4.33
CA ILE A 45 4.59 11.17 -5.03
C ILE A 45 3.31 10.87 -5.81
N VAL A 46 2.15 10.88 -5.13
CA VAL A 46 0.88 10.45 -5.74
C VAL A 46 0.37 11.45 -6.78
N SER A 47 0.62 12.75 -6.62
CA SER A 47 0.26 13.75 -7.64
C SER A 47 0.94 13.53 -8.99
N SER A 48 2.05 12.78 -9.05
CA SER A 48 2.66 12.37 -10.32
C SER A 48 1.86 11.29 -11.08
N PHE A 49 0.82 10.73 -10.46
CA PHE A 49 -0.10 9.74 -11.04
C PHE A 49 -1.51 10.29 -11.25
N ILE A 50 -1.99 11.11 -10.30
CA ILE A 50 -3.38 11.59 -10.29
C ILE A 50 -3.53 13.08 -10.64
N GLY A 51 -2.42 13.81 -10.77
CA GLY A 51 -2.41 15.27 -10.90
C GLY A 51 -2.40 16.00 -9.55
N THR A 52 -2.42 17.33 -9.60
CA THR A 52 -2.26 18.21 -8.42
C THR A 52 -3.57 18.55 -7.72
N LYS A 53 -4.71 18.30 -8.36
CA LYS A 53 -6.04 18.55 -7.78
C LYS A 53 -6.50 17.34 -6.99
N ARG A 54 -7.29 17.58 -5.94
CA ARG A 54 -8.05 16.50 -5.29
C ARG A 54 -9.11 15.97 -6.25
N LEU A 55 -9.41 14.68 -6.16
CA LEU A 55 -10.39 13.98 -7.01
C LEU A 55 -11.56 13.45 -6.17
N PRO A 56 -12.79 13.32 -6.71
CA PRO A 56 -13.83 12.54 -6.07
C PRO A 56 -13.30 11.16 -5.74
N MET A 57 -13.54 10.66 -4.53
CA MET A 57 -12.87 9.45 -4.05
C MET A 57 -13.84 8.34 -3.68
N LEU A 58 -13.63 7.17 -4.29
CA LEU A 58 -14.29 5.94 -3.92
C LEU A 58 -13.31 5.06 -3.13
N VAL A 59 -13.65 4.76 -1.89
CA VAL A 59 -12.89 3.84 -1.02
C VAL A 59 -13.52 2.46 -1.11
N ILE A 60 -12.74 1.46 -1.52
CA ILE A 60 -13.16 0.05 -1.56
C ILE A 60 -12.98 -0.57 -0.18
N ASP A 61 -13.80 -0.10 0.75
CA ASP A 61 -13.83 -0.48 2.14
C ASP A 61 -15.17 -0.04 2.77
N SER A 62 -15.38 -0.39 4.03
CA SER A 62 -16.48 0.12 4.84
C SER A 62 -16.04 1.34 5.66
N LYS A 63 -17.00 2.20 6.01
CA LYS A 63 -16.69 3.42 6.77
C LYS A 63 -16.19 3.13 8.20
N SER A 64 -16.60 2.01 8.79
CA SER A 64 -16.25 1.63 10.16
C SER A 64 -14.74 1.49 10.38
N VAL A 65 -13.96 1.16 9.33
CA VAL A 65 -12.50 0.98 9.38
C VAL A 65 -11.73 2.24 9.81
N VAL A 66 -12.32 3.43 9.65
CA VAL A 66 -11.72 4.71 10.06
C VAL A 66 -12.38 5.34 11.28
N GLU A 67 -13.52 4.82 11.72
CA GLU A 67 -14.26 5.33 12.88
C GLU A 67 -13.73 4.77 14.21
N ASP A 68 -13.17 3.56 14.20
CA ASP A 68 -12.53 2.98 15.37
C ASP A 68 -11.16 3.62 15.64
N ARG A 69 -11.19 4.72 16.40
CA ARG A 69 -9.98 5.47 16.81
C ARG A 69 -9.04 4.67 17.71
N ASN A 70 -9.50 3.58 18.32
CA ASN A 70 -8.68 2.77 19.24
C ASN A 70 -7.80 1.76 18.51
N LEU A 71 -8.06 1.50 17.22
CA LEU A 71 -7.37 0.52 16.40
C LEU A 71 -6.93 1.15 15.07
N PHE A 72 -5.99 2.10 15.14
CA PHE A 72 -5.34 2.69 13.95
C PHE A 72 -4.45 1.64 13.25
N SER A 73 -5.10 0.69 12.59
CA SER A 73 -4.49 -0.39 11.83
C SER A 73 -3.80 0.16 10.58
N ALA A 74 -2.88 -0.62 10.01
CA ALA A 74 -2.27 -0.30 8.71
C ALA A 74 -3.33 -0.03 7.61
N ARG A 75 -4.50 -0.69 7.71
CA ARG A 75 -5.63 -0.51 6.79
C ARG A 75 -6.26 0.88 6.92
N GLY A 76 -6.67 1.26 8.12
CA GLY A 76 -7.22 2.60 8.40
C GLY A 76 -6.22 3.72 8.11
N ALA A 77 -4.94 3.50 8.41
CA ALA A 77 -3.86 4.42 8.08
C ALA A 77 -3.70 4.63 6.57
N GLY A 78 -3.74 3.57 5.77
CA GLY A 78 -3.70 3.65 4.31
C GLY A 78 -4.86 4.47 3.78
N ILE A 79 -6.09 4.14 4.17
CA ILE A 79 -7.30 4.86 3.73
C ILE A 79 -7.19 6.35 4.08
N LEU A 80 -6.92 6.68 5.35
CA LEU A 80 -6.79 8.08 5.77
C LEU A 80 -5.64 8.82 5.08
N GLY A 81 -4.54 8.12 4.80
CA GLY A 81 -3.39 8.65 4.07
C GLY A 81 -3.72 9.02 2.63
N PHE A 82 -4.57 8.26 1.94
CA PHE A 82 -5.02 8.59 0.57
C PHE A 82 -6.24 9.52 0.55
N SER A 83 -7.09 9.52 1.59
CA SER A 83 -8.27 10.39 1.69
C SER A 83 -7.97 11.89 1.66
N MET A 84 -6.76 12.31 2.00
CA MET A 84 -6.35 13.72 1.84
C MET A 84 -6.22 14.16 0.38
N LEU A 85 -6.05 13.21 -0.55
CA LEU A 85 -6.01 13.42 -2.01
C LEU A 85 -7.40 13.33 -2.64
N GLY A 86 -8.34 12.73 -1.92
CA GLY A 86 -9.74 12.62 -2.31
C GLY A 86 -10.60 13.76 -1.77
N TYR A 87 -11.75 14.01 -2.37
CA TYR A 87 -12.86 14.77 -1.77
C TYR A 87 -14.17 14.01 -2.02
N ASP A 88 -15.26 14.41 -1.35
CA ASP A 88 -16.58 13.76 -1.50
C ASP A 88 -16.50 12.23 -1.38
N VAL A 89 -15.90 11.77 -0.27
CA VAL A 89 -15.49 10.38 -0.10
C VAL A 89 -16.71 9.48 0.07
N THR A 90 -16.85 8.48 -0.80
CA THR A 90 -17.84 7.41 -0.70
C THR A 90 -17.15 6.08 -0.39
N TYR A 91 -17.73 5.30 0.51
CA TYR A 91 -17.30 3.96 0.85
C TYR A 91 -18.15 2.96 0.06
N ALA A 92 -17.51 2.03 -0.64
CA ALA A 92 -18.20 1.08 -1.51
C ALA A 92 -18.82 -0.10 -0.74
N LEU A 93 -18.38 -0.36 0.49
CA LEU A 93 -18.86 -1.49 1.28
C LEU A 93 -19.66 -1.02 2.49
N ASP A 94 -20.71 -1.77 2.84
CA ASP A 94 -21.48 -1.56 4.07
C ASP A 94 -20.78 -2.14 5.31
N GLU A 95 -21.43 -2.06 6.47
CA GLU A 95 -20.89 -2.56 7.74
C GLU A 95 -20.70 -4.09 7.75
N ASP A 96 -21.48 -4.82 6.94
CA ASP A 96 -21.41 -6.27 6.76
C ASP A 96 -20.40 -6.69 5.68
N MET A 97 -19.60 -5.74 5.17
CA MET A 97 -18.62 -5.94 4.11
C MET A 97 -19.22 -6.40 2.77
N LEU A 98 -20.48 -6.03 2.51
CA LEU A 98 -21.15 -6.26 1.24
C LEU A 98 -21.03 -5.01 0.35
N LEU A 99 -20.97 -5.24 -0.97
CA LEU A 99 -20.90 -4.15 -1.95
C LEU A 99 -22.24 -3.39 -1.99
N ASP A 100 -22.21 -2.12 -1.61
CA ASP A 100 -23.35 -1.21 -1.72
C ASP A 100 -23.44 -0.67 -3.15
N PHE A 101 -24.19 -1.39 -4.00
CA PHE A 101 -24.37 -1.02 -5.40
C PHE A 101 -25.00 0.36 -5.57
N ASP A 102 -25.99 0.70 -4.74
CA ASP A 102 -26.74 1.94 -4.89
C ASP A 102 -25.84 3.15 -4.57
N ALA A 103 -25.04 3.07 -3.50
CA ALA A 103 -24.07 4.11 -3.16
C ALA A 103 -23.00 4.30 -4.24
N VAL A 104 -22.48 3.20 -4.79
CA VAL A 104 -21.45 3.24 -5.84
C VAL A 104 -22.01 3.77 -7.15
N GLU A 105 -23.20 3.34 -7.56
CA GLU A 105 -23.87 3.83 -8.78
C GLU A 105 -24.22 5.32 -8.66
N GLU A 106 -24.70 5.76 -7.50
CA GLU A 106 -24.97 7.18 -7.24
C GLU A 106 -23.69 8.02 -7.32
N PHE A 107 -22.61 7.56 -6.69
CA PHE A 107 -21.31 8.22 -6.77
C PHE A 107 -20.81 8.33 -8.22
N CYS A 108 -20.89 7.25 -8.99
CA CYS A 108 -20.52 7.26 -10.41
C CYS A 108 -21.36 8.25 -11.21
N ARG A 109 -22.68 8.31 -10.96
CA ARG A 109 -23.59 9.24 -11.63
C ARG A 109 -23.27 10.69 -11.31
N LYS A 110 -22.95 10.98 -10.04
CA LYS A 110 -22.61 12.32 -9.54
C LYS A 110 -21.31 12.85 -10.17
N HIS A 111 -20.32 11.98 -10.39
CA HIS A 111 -18.97 12.36 -10.85
C HIS A 111 -18.63 11.88 -12.27
N LYS A 112 -19.64 11.60 -13.10
CA LYS A 112 -19.47 10.99 -14.44
C LYS A 112 -18.51 11.75 -15.38
N ASP A 113 -18.39 13.07 -15.22
CA ASP A 113 -17.58 13.95 -16.08
C ASP A 113 -16.22 14.32 -15.43
N GLU A 114 -15.90 13.71 -14.28
CA GLU A 114 -14.68 13.96 -13.51
C GLU A 114 -13.74 12.76 -13.54
N SER A 115 -12.46 12.99 -13.22
CA SER A 115 -11.54 11.89 -12.94
C SER A 115 -11.71 11.44 -11.49
N ILE A 116 -11.94 10.15 -11.28
CA ILE A 116 -12.21 9.56 -9.96
C ILE A 116 -10.92 8.93 -9.39
N LEU A 117 -10.65 9.16 -8.11
CA LEU A 117 -9.63 8.39 -7.37
C LEU A 117 -10.30 7.19 -6.69
N ILE A 118 -9.85 5.98 -7.00
CA ILE A 118 -10.27 4.77 -6.28
C ILE A 118 -9.12 4.31 -5.40
N PHE A 119 -9.41 4.00 -4.14
CA PHE A 119 -8.43 3.43 -3.23
C PHE A 119 -8.97 2.19 -2.51
N GLY A 120 -8.14 1.17 -2.37
CA GLY A 120 -8.45 0.02 -1.54
C GLY A 120 -7.25 -0.92 -1.40
N PHE A 121 -7.29 -1.80 -0.40
CA PHE A 121 -6.28 -2.87 -0.33
C PHE A 121 -6.54 -3.91 -1.41
N THR A 122 -5.49 -4.51 -1.97
CA THR A 122 -5.64 -5.41 -3.14
C THR A 122 -6.62 -6.55 -2.88
N PHE A 123 -6.55 -7.18 -1.71
CA PHE A 123 -7.51 -8.21 -1.31
C PHE A 123 -8.95 -7.70 -1.21
N MET A 124 -9.15 -6.48 -0.70
CA MET A 124 -10.47 -5.87 -0.57
C MET A 124 -11.10 -5.61 -1.94
N ILE A 125 -10.31 -5.07 -2.86
CA ILE A 125 -10.72 -4.83 -4.24
C ILE A 125 -11.05 -6.16 -4.93
N TRP A 126 -10.20 -7.17 -4.77
CA TRP A 126 -10.40 -8.46 -5.42
C TRP A 126 -11.67 -9.17 -4.93
N GLU A 127 -11.79 -9.37 -3.62
CA GLU A 127 -12.82 -10.24 -3.03
C GLU A 127 -14.20 -9.58 -2.97
N TYR A 128 -14.24 -8.30 -2.59
CA TYR A 128 -15.50 -7.64 -2.23
C TYR A 128 -15.99 -6.67 -3.30
N PHE A 129 -15.15 -6.30 -4.26
CA PHE A 129 -15.54 -5.39 -5.34
C PHE A 129 -15.55 -6.10 -6.70
N TYR A 130 -14.39 -6.54 -7.19
CA TYR A 130 -14.27 -7.19 -8.48
C TYR A 130 -15.14 -8.46 -8.58
N LYS A 131 -14.98 -9.43 -7.65
CA LYS A 131 -15.77 -10.68 -7.71
C LYS A 131 -17.27 -10.41 -7.63
N LYS A 132 -17.69 -9.43 -6.83
CA LYS A 132 -19.12 -9.07 -6.69
C LYS A 132 -19.69 -8.45 -7.97
N LEU A 133 -18.95 -7.54 -8.61
CA LEU A 133 -19.33 -6.98 -9.91
C LEU A 133 -19.38 -8.04 -11.01
N SER A 134 -18.37 -8.92 -11.04
CA SER A 134 -18.30 -10.02 -12.00
C SER A 134 -19.49 -10.98 -11.87
N ILE A 135 -19.83 -11.40 -10.64
CA ILE A 135 -20.99 -12.28 -10.39
C ILE A 135 -22.30 -11.58 -10.77
N ALA A 136 -22.45 -10.31 -10.43
CA ALA A 136 -23.64 -9.53 -10.74
C ALA A 136 -23.76 -9.17 -12.23
N SER A 137 -22.72 -9.40 -13.04
CA SER A 137 -22.60 -8.94 -14.42
C SER A 137 -22.91 -7.43 -14.57
N LYS A 138 -22.59 -6.65 -13.54
CA LYS A 138 -22.81 -5.20 -13.50
C LYS A 138 -21.53 -4.49 -13.90
N ARG A 139 -21.66 -3.52 -14.80
CA ARG A 139 -20.58 -2.62 -15.20
C ARG A 139 -20.83 -1.23 -14.64
N LEU A 140 -19.82 -0.67 -13.98
CA LEU A 140 -19.84 0.68 -13.42
C LEU A 140 -19.14 1.65 -14.38
N ALA A 141 -19.56 2.92 -14.37
CA ALA A 141 -18.96 3.98 -15.17
C ALA A 141 -17.65 4.51 -14.54
N LEU A 142 -16.62 3.67 -14.50
CA LEU A 142 -15.32 3.96 -13.86
C LEU A 142 -14.17 4.08 -14.87
N GLU A 143 -14.48 4.31 -16.15
CA GLU A 143 -13.47 4.39 -17.23
C GLU A 143 -12.50 5.57 -17.05
N ASN A 144 -12.93 6.65 -16.43
CA ASN A 144 -12.10 7.82 -16.11
C ASN A 144 -11.56 7.79 -14.67
N SER A 145 -11.33 6.59 -14.12
CA SER A 145 -10.78 6.45 -12.78
C SER A 145 -9.29 6.11 -12.76
N VAL A 146 -8.62 6.50 -11.68
CA VAL A 146 -7.29 6.02 -11.29
C VAL A 146 -7.45 5.23 -10.00
N MET A 147 -7.14 3.94 -10.05
CA MET A 147 -7.14 3.07 -8.89
C MET A 147 -5.73 2.95 -8.33
N ILE A 148 -5.59 3.23 -7.03
CA ILE A 148 -4.38 2.97 -6.26
C ILE A 148 -4.70 1.87 -5.25
N HIS A 149 -3.84 0.86 -5.20
CA HIS A 149 -3.99 -0.25 -4.28
C HIS A 149 -2.65 -0.70 -3.70
N GLY A 150 -2.69 -1.42 -2.58
CA GLY A 150 -1.49 -1.96 -1.96
C GLY A 150 -1.81 -3.06 -0.96
N GLY A 151 -0.78 -3.81 -0.58
CA GLY A 151 -0.89 -4.94 0.36
C GLY A 151 -1.81 -6.07 -0.12
N GLY A 152 -2.05 -7.08 0.73
CA GLY A 152 -3.10 -8.08 0.52
C GLY A 152 -2.90 -9.10 -0.61
N TRP A 153 -1.71 -9.21 -1.21
CA TRP A 153 -1.45 -10.10 -2.35
C TRP A 153 -1.47 -11.60 -2.03
N LYS A 154 -1.29 -12.01 -0.76
CA LYS A 154 -1.15 -13.43 -0.38
C LYS A 154 -2.27 -14.32 -0.91
N LYS A 155 -3.53 -13.96 -0.67
CA LYS A 155 -4.70 -14.73 -1.14
C LYS A 155 -4.84 -14.73 -2.67
N LEU A 156 -4.51 -13.62 -3.32
CA LEU A 156 -4.53 -13.54 -4.79
C LEU A 156 -3.50 -14.49 -5.40
N ASN A 157 -2.30 -14.56 -4.82
CA ASN A 157 -1.26 -15.49 -5.26
C ASN A 157 -1.68 -16.95 -5.07
N GLU A 158 -2.38 -17.28 -3.98
CA GLU A 158 -2.99 -18.61 -3.76
C GLU A 158 -4.05 -18.95 -4.82
N GLU A 159 -4.74 -17.93 -5.35
CA GLU A 159 -5.68 -18.03 -6.49
C GLU A 159 -4.98 -17.92 -7.87
N ALA A 160 -3.64 -17.91 -7.92
CA ALA A 160 -2.83 -17.71 -9.13
C ALA A 160 -3.13 -16.40 -9.89
N VAL A 161 -3.50 -15.35 -9.17
CA VAL A 161 -3.78 -14.01 -9.71
C VAL A 161 -2.56 -13.13 -9.53
N ASP A 162 -1.82 -12.92 -10.61
CA ASP A 162 -0.71 -11.96 -10.65
C ASP A 162 -1.20 -10.53 -10.92
N ASN A 163 -0.29 -9.56 -10.82
CA ASN A 163 -0.62 -8.15 -11.02
C ASN A 163 -1.17 -7.86 -12.42
N LYS A 164 -0.64 -8.51 -13.46
CA LYS A 164 -1.14 -8.33 -14.84
C LYS A 164 -2.57 -8.84 -14.97
N THR A 165 -2.86 -10.00 -14.40
CA THR A 165 -4.20 -10.61 -14.39
C THR A 165 -5.18 -9.76 -13.59
N PHE A 166 -4.78 -9.28 -12.42
CA PHE A 166 -5.59 -8.37 -11.58
C PHE A 166 -6.03 -7.12 -12.36
N LYS A 167 -5.07 -6.43 -13.01
CA LYS A 167 -5.36 -5.23 -13.80
C LYS A 167 -6.27 -5.51 -15.00
N ARG A 168 -5.97 -6.57 -15.75
CA ARG A 168 -6.78 -6.95 -16.92
C ARG A 168 -8.23 -7.24 -16.53
N LEU A 169 -8.44 -8.00 -15.47
CA LEU A 169 -9.79 -8.38 -15.03
C LEU A 169 -10.58 -7.17 -14.49
N LEU A 170 -9.91 -6.23 -13.82
CA LEU A 170 -10.51 -4.95 -13.44
C LEU A 170 -10.87 -4.08 -14.65
N GLU A 171 -10.04 -4.06 -15.69
CA GLU A 171 -10.37 -3.36 -16.94
C GLU A 171 -11.58 -4.02 -17.62
N ASP A 172 -11.61 -5.36 -17.70
CA ASP A 172 -12.67 -6.12 -18.35
C ASP A 172 -14.04 -5.91 -17.67
N VAL A 173 -14.09 -5.88 -16.34
CA VAL A 173 -15.35 -5.78 -15.57
C VAL A 173 -15.72 -4.34 -15.23
N CYS A 174 -14.74 -3.52 -14.84
CA CYS A 174 -14.97 -2.18 -14.30
C CYS A 174 -14.56 -1.05 -15.28
N GLY A 175 -13.89 -1.36 -16.39
CA GLY A 175 -13.39 -0.36 -17.35
C GLY A 175 -12.18 0.45 -16.84
N ILE A 176 -11.60 0.08 -15.69
CA ILE A 176 -10.54 0.84 -15.03
C ILE A 176 -9.20 0.56 -15.71
N LYS A 177 -8.65 1.55 -16.40
CA LYS A 177 -7.39 1.40 -17.17
C LYS A 177 -6.14 1.76 -16.38
N LYS A 178 -6.27 2.69 -15.43
CA LYS A 178 -5.15 3.21 -14.64
C LYS A 178 -5.18 2.57 -13.27
N VAL A 179 -4.48 1.44 -13.14
CA VAL A 179 -4.38 0.69 -11.88
C VAL A 179 -2.93 0.64 -11.46
N TYR A 180 -2.63 1.23 -10.30
CA TYR A 180 -1.28 1.36 -9.77
C TYR A 180 -1.19 0.72 -8.38
N ASN A 181 -0.34 -0.29 -8.26
CA ASN A 181 0.02 -0.84 -6.96
C ASN A 181 0.97 0.14 -6.23
N TYR A 182 1.08 0.01 -4.91
CA TYR A 182 2.15 0.62 -4.13
C TYR A 182 2.70 -0.37 -3.11
N TYR A 183 3.99 -0.22 -2.82
CA TYR A 183 4.67 -0.90 -1.74
C TYR A 183 5.03 0.10 -0.65
N GLY A 184 4.78 -0.28 0.60
CA GLY A 184 5.00 0.56 1.76
C GLY A 184 4.61 -0.12 3.06
N MET A 185 5.04 0.45 4.17
CA MET A 185 4.83 -0.06 5.51
C MET A 185 4.62 1.08 6.51
N VAL A 186 4.04 0.79 7.67
CA VAL A 186 3.69 1.82 8.65
C VAL A 186 4.93 2.55 9.16
N GLU A 187 6.05 1.83 9.23
CA GLU A 187 7.36 2.29 9.66
C GLU A 187 7.97 3.33 8.69
N GLN A 188 7.53 3.38 7.42
CA GLN A 188 7.98 4.35 6.41
C GLN A 188 6.80 5.07 5.73
N THR A 189 5.77 5.37 6.53
CA THR A 189 4.59 6.12 6.05
C THR A 189 5.02 7.39 5.31
N GLY A 190 4.38 7.67 4.17
CA GLY A 190 4.63 8.85 3.36
C GLY A 190 5.65 8.67 2.23
N SER A 191 6.68 7.85 2.42
CA SER A 191 7.70 7.56 1.42
C SER A 191 7.46 6.21 0.75
N ILE A 192 6.27 6.04 0.17
CA ILE A 192 5.86 4.81 -0.52
C ILE A 192 6.51 4.67 -1.90
N PHE A 193 6.60 3.44 -2.39
CA PHE A 193 7.07 3.11 -3.73
C PHE A 193 5.86 2.83 -4.61
N MET A 194 5.63 3.66 -5.62
CA MET A 194 4.48 3.50 -6.53
C MET A 194 4.89 2.66 -7.74
N GLU A 195 3.97 1.82 -8.19
CA GLU A 195 4.15 1.04 -9.42
C GLU A 195 3.89 1.92 -10.65
N CYS A 196 4.75 1.84 -11.66
CA CYS A 196 4.59 2.53 -12.93
C CYS A 196 3.79 1.71 -13.96
N GLU A 197 3.59 2.30 -15.13
CA GLU A 197 2.89 1.70 -16.27
C GLU A 197 3.59 0.45 -16.81
N ALA A 198 4.90 0.31 -16.59
CA ALA A 198 5.67 -0.88 -16.95
C ALA A 198 5.56 -2.01 -15.91
N GLY A 199 4.88 -1.78 -14.78
CA GLY A 199 4.66 -2.76 -13.73
C GLY A 199 5.80 -2.89 -12.71
N TYR A 200 6.68 -1.89 -12.62
CA TYR A 200 7.79 -1.85 -11.65
C TYR A 200 7.50 -0.82 -10.55
N LEU A 201 7.95 -1.12 -9.33
CA LEU A 201 7.94 -0.17 -8.21
C LEU A 201 9.15 0.76 -8.31
N HIS A 202 8.98 2.06 -8.01
CA HIS A 202 10.05 3.05 -8.14
C HIS A 202 10.43 3.70 -6.81
N SER A 203 11.75 3.84 -6.59
CA SER A 203 12.34 4.76 -5.63
C SER A 203 12.00 6.21 -5.96
N SER A 204 12.04 7.07 -4.95
CA SER A 204 11.85 8.52 -5.11
C SER A 204 13.07 9.26 -4.59
N ILE A 205 13.12 10.59 -4.76
CA ILE A 205 14.17 11.39 -4.11
C ILE A 205 14.08 11.40 -2.57
N PHE A 206 13.03 10.80 -1.99
CA PHE A 206 12.78 10.74 -0.54
C PHE A 206 12.97 9.34 0.05
N SER A 207 13.10 8.32 -0.79
CA SER A 207 13.21 6.93 -0.39
C SER A 207 14.00 6.12 -1.40
N ASP A 208 14.76 5.17 -0.90
CA ASP A 208 15.53 4.26 -1.75
C ASP A 208 15.40 2.81 -1.28
N VAL A 209 15.80 1.89 -2.16
CA VAL A 209 15.84 0.46 -1.89
C VAL A 209 17.23 -0.10 -2.20
N THR A 210 17.67 -1.02 -1.35
CA THR A 210 18.81 -1.88 -1.57
C THR A 210 18.35 -3.33 -1.41
N VAL A 211 18.86 -4.21 -2.24
CA VAL A 211 18.64 -5.65 -2.12
C VAL A 211 19.93 -6.27 -1.60
N LEU A 212 19.83 -7.09 -0.56
CA LEU A 212 20.97 -7.62 0.18
C LEU A 212 21.05 -9.15 0.08
N GLN A 213 22.27 -9.67 0.02
CA GLN A 213 22.57 -11.08 0.18
C GLN A 213 22.44 -11.51 1.65
N THR A 214 22.59 -12.80 1.92
CA THR A 214 22.50 -13.38 3.27
C THR A 214 23.63 -12.92 4.20
N ASP A 215 24.76 -12.47 3.65
CA ASP A 215 25.87 -11.85 4.39
C ASP A 215 25.75 -10.33 4.51
N PHE A 216 24.62 -9.75 4.09
CA PHE A 216 24.32 -8.31 4.05
C PHE A 216 25.16 -7.50 3.06
N SER A 217 25.89 -8.13 2.14
CA SER A 217 26.43 -7.44 0.98
C SER A 217 25.32 -7.07 -0.02
N GLU A 218 25.53 -6.03 -0.84
CA GLU A 218 24.55 -5.65 -1.85
C GLU A 218 24.49 -6.68 -2.99
N CYS A 219 23.27 -7.00 -3.42
CA CYS A 219 23.00 -7.78 -4.62
C CYS A 219 23.26 -6.95 -5.88
N GLY A 220 23.66 -7.64 -6.96
CA GLY A 220 23.68 -7.06 -8.30
C GLY A 220 22.27 -6.81 -8.85
N MET A 221 22.20 -6.15 -10.01
CA MET A 221 20.95 -6.02 -10.76
C MET A 221 20.43 -7.41 -11.16
N HIS A 222 19.10 -7.58 -11.09
CA HIS A 222 18.39 -8.83 -11.36
C HIS A 222 18.73 -10.00 -10.42
N GLU A 223 19.42 -9.73 -9.32
CA GLU A 223 19.63 -10.71 -8.26
C GLU A 223 18.57 -10.55 -7.18
N THR A 224 17.94 -11.66 -6.81
CA THR A 224 16.96 -11.69 -5.71
C THR A 224 17.67 -11.74 -4.36
N GLY A 225 17.24 -10.89 -3.44
CA GLY A 225 17.74 -10.86 -2.07
C GLY A 225 16.76 -10.22 -1.09
N LEU A 226 17.23 -9.97 0.12
CA LEU A 226 16.46 -9.35 1.20
C LEU A 226 16.36 -7.84 0.98
N MET A 227 15.16 -7.27 1.09
CA MET A 227 14.96 -5.84 0.83
C MET A 227 15.26 -4.98 2.06
N GLN A 228 16.14 -4.00 1.88
CA GLN A 228 16.36 -2.90 2.80
C GLN A 228 15.77 -1.62 2.21
N LEU A 229 14.93 -0.95 2.99
CA LEU A 229 14.26 0.29 2.60
C LEU A 229 14.86 1.47 3.34
N SER A 230 15.08 2.56 2.62
CA SER A 230 15.59 3.83 3.16
C SER A 230 14.55 4.94 3.02
N SER A 231 14.42 5.78 4.03
CA SER A 231 13.51 6.93 4.04
C SER A 231 14.16 8.16 4.71
N LEU A 232 14.01 9.32 4.07
CA LEU A 232 14.44 10.60 4.62
C LEU A 232 13.41 11.24 5.57
N LEU A 233 12.24 10.64 5.74
CA LEU A 233 11.11 11.26 6.44
C LEU A 233 11.10 11.10 7.98
N PRO A 234 11.54 9.97 8.55
CA PRO A 234 11.52 9.78 10.00
C PRO A 234 12.32 10.88 10.71
N PHE A 235 11.74 11.46 11.76
CA PHE A 235 12.43 12.41 12.65
C PHE A 235 12.12 12.10 14.12
N SER A 236 10.88 11.72 14.43
CA SER A 236 10.43 11.38 15.79
C SER A 236 10.73 9.94 16.24
N TYR A 237 11.24 9.09 15.34
CA TYR A 237 11.59 7.69 15.61
C TYR A 237 12.73 7.23 14.68
N PRO A 238 13.51 6.20 15.05
CA PRO A 238 14.65 5.73 14.27
C PRO A 238 14.21 4.82 13.10
N GLY A 239 13.51 5.38 12.11
CA GLY A 239 12.92 4.63 10.98
C GLY A 239 13.64 4.75 9.63
N HIS A 240 14.84 5.35 9.61
CA HIS A 240 15.50 5.74 8.36
C HIS A 240 15.86 4.56 7.47
N ILE A 241 16.40 3.49 8.04
CA ILE A 241 16.83 2.30 7.33
C ILE A 241 16.13 1.11 7.98
N ILE A 242 15.36 0.37 7.20
CA ILE A 242 14.58 -0.77 7.68
C ILE A 242 14.91 -1.96 6.79
N LEU A 243 15.47 -2.98 7.42
CA LEU A 243 15.53 -4.29 6.82
C LEU A 243 14.14 -4.92 6.91
N SER A 244 13.53 -5.18 5.76
CA SER A 244 12.22 -5.82 5.69
C SER A 244 12.36 -7.34 5.75
N GLU A 245 11.24 -8.03 5.91
CA GLU A 245 11.14 -9.49 5.73
C GLU A 245 10.77 -9.86 4.28
N ASP A 246 10.77 -8.89 3.36
CA ASP A 246 10.40 -9.08 1.97
C ASP A 246 11.63 -9.32 1.09
N THR A 247 11.49 -10.18 0.09
CA THR A 247 12.48 -10.37 -0.96
C THR A 247 12.12 -9.60 -2.22
N GLY A 248 13.13 -9.16 -2.95
CA GLY A 248 12.97 -8.38 -4.17
C GLY A 248 14.21 -8.43 -5.03
N GLU A 249 14.12 -7.79 -6.18
CA GLU A 249 15.20 -7.65 -7.16
C GLU A 249 15.22 -6.21 -7.69
N ILE A 250 16.40 -5.61 -7.82
CA ILE A 250 16.56 -4.35 -8.54
C ILE A 250 16.56 -4.65 -10.04
N MET A 251 15.72 -3.96 -10.79
CA MET A 251 15.54 -4.19 -12.22
C MET A 251 16.38 -3.25 -13.08
N GLY A 252 16.75 -2.09 -12.53
CA GLY A 252 17.59 -1.09 -13.18
C GLY A 252 17.51 0.25 -12.46
N GLU A 253 18.13 1.26 -13.05
CA GLU A 253 18.21 2.62 -12.53
C GLU A 253 18.24 3.60 -13.70
N ASP A 254 17.39 4.63 -13.65
CA ASP A 254 17.31 5.70 -14.65
C ASP A 254 16.96 5.29 -16.10
N ASP A 255 16.75 4.00 -16.36
CA ASP A 255 16.51 3.44 -17.69
C ASP A 255 15.15 2.73 -17.86
N CYS A 256 14.24 2.91 -16.89
CA CYS A 256 12.91 2.31 -16.98
C CYS A 256 12.15 2.85 -18.21
N SER A 257 11.47 1.96 -18.94
CA SER A 257 10.69 2.33 -20.13
C SER A 257 9.52 3.29 -19.85
N CYS A 258 9.12 3.47 -18.59
CA CYS A 258 8.15 4.49 -18.20
C CYS A 258 8.73 5.91 -18.15
N GLY A 259 10.06 6.07 -18.24
CA GLY A 259 10.77 7.35 -18.21
C GLY A 259 10.99 7.95 -16.82
N ARG A 260 10.57 7.27 -15.74
CA ARG A 260 10.86 7.69 -14.36
C ARG A 260 12.31 7.35 -13.99
N LEU A 261 12.99 8.32 -13.40
CA LEU A 261 14.34 8.18 -12.86
C LEU A 261 14.33 7.55 -11.46
N GLY A 262 15.51 7.11 -11.02
CA GLY A 262 15.76 6.34 -9.80
C GLY A 262 15.72 4.83 -10.03
N LYS A 263 16.10 4.07 -8.99
CA LYS A 263 15.97 2.61 -8.99
C LYS A 263 14.52 2.19 -9.17
N TYR A 264 14.33 1.12 -9.93
CA TYR A 264 13.06 0.42 -10.02
C TYR A 264 13.25 -1.07 -9.78
N PHE A 265 12.25 -1.70 -9.18
CA PHE A 265 12.39 -3.02 -8.57
C PHE A 265 11.08 -3.80 -8.57
N LYS A 266 11.19 -5.09 -8.22
CA LYS A 266 10.04 -5.96 -7.90
C LYS A 266 10.13 -6.45 -6.47
N VAL A 267 8.98 -6.76 -5.89
CA VAL A 267 8.83 -7.48 -4.62
C VAL A 267 8.28 -8.86 -4.94
N HIS A 268 8.94 -9.92 -4.45
CA HIS A 268 8.54 -11.31 -4.68
C HIS A 268 7.66 -11.87 -3.56
N GLY A 269 7.66 -11.22 -2.40
CA GLY A 269 6.89 -11.62 -1.22
C GLY A 269 7.79 -11.72 0.01
N ARG A 270 7.26 -12.32 1.08
CA ARG A 270 8.05 -12.52 2.30
C ARG A 270 9.01 -13.69 2.15
N VAL A 271 10.17 -13.58 2.79
CA VAL A 271 11.09 -14.72 2.99
C VAL A 271 10.29 -15.87 3.61
N MET A 272 10.27 -17.03 2.93
CA MET A 272 9.69 -18.23 3.52
C MET A 272 10.49 -18.56 4.80
N ASP A 273 9.79 -18.83 5.91
CA ASP A 273 10.33 -19.05 7.26
C ASP A 273 10.75 -17.82 8.11
N ALA A 274 10.22 -16.63 7.85
CA ALA A 274 10.36 -15.47 8.76
C ALA A 274 9.70 -15.65 10.16
N GLU A 275 9.08 -16.80 10.45
CA GLU A 275 9.05 -17.39 11.80
C GLU A 275 8.58 -18.85 11.74
N ILE A 276 9.50 -19.83 11.75
CA ILE A 276 9.36 -21.12 12.45
C ILE A 276 10.75 -21.53 12.98
N ARG A 277 10.99 -21.32 14.28
CA ARG A 277 11.99 -22.00 15.14
C ARG A 277 13.49 -21.73 14.87
N GLY A 278 14.05 -20.81 15.66
CA GLY A 278 15.48 -20.79 15.97
C GLY A 278 15.76 -21.24 17.41
N CYS A 279 16.58 -22.29 17.54
CA CYS A 279 17.23 -22.85 18.73
C CYS A 279 16.50 -23.96 19.55
N SER A 280 16.99 -25.20 19.34
CA SER A 280 17.24 -26.25 20.35
C SER A 280 16.11 -26.64 21.30
N ASP A 281 15.29 -27.61 20.91
CA ASP A 281 15.49 -29.03 21.26
C ASP A 281 14.32 -29.84 20.72
N THR A 282 14.65 -31.04 20.25
CA THR A 282 13.76 -32.14 19.94
C THR A 282 12.66 -32.33 21.00
N TYR A 283 11.41 -32.54 20.59
CA TYR A 283 10.68 -33.80 20.83
C TYR A 283 9.38 -33.82 20.00
N GLU A 284 9.17 -34.93 19.29
CA GLU A 284 7.93 -35.33 18.61
C GLU A 284 6.84 -35.76 19.60
N SER A 285 5.62 -35.90 19.04
CA SER A 285 4.42 -36.65 19.50
C SER A 285 3.50 -35.93 20.50
N ILE A 286 2.18 -35.86 20.34
CA ILE A 286 1.17 -36.50 19.45
C ILE A 286 0.24 -35.41 18.91
#